data_AF-A0A673GRT8-F1
#
_entry.id   AF-A0A673GRT8-F1
#
_cell.length_a   1.000
_cell.length_b   1.000
_cell.length_c   1.000
_cell.angle_alpha   90.00
_cell.angle_beta   90.00
_cell.angle_gamma   90.00
#
_symmetry.space_group_name_H-M   'P 1'
#
loop_
_entity.id
_entity.type
_entity.pdbx_description
1 polymer ?
#
loop_
_entity_poly.entity_id
_entity_poly.type
_entity_poly.pdbx_seq_one_letter_code
_entity_poly.pdbx_strand_id
1 'polypeptide(L)'
;MCELISVDCILSPWTSWSQCSVSCGLGSLFRQRNILRDARSGGSCGGAQFDSRACFLQACPVLNVIVLLLQLPGFLFLDIFGIAMDGQWSEWTQWSGCDVPCGGGLMVRNRTCSNPPPKNGGRDCEGMSRQTHTCNTQTCGPNTDTQSGERCTCCTVV
;
A
#
# COMPACT_ATOMS: atom_id res chain seq x y z
N MET A 1 5.33 -14.89 60.00
CA MET A 1 5.63 -15.32 58.62
C MET A 1 4.44 -14.86 57.78
N CYS A 2 4.59 -13.87 56.88
CA CYS A 2 3.49 -13.44 56.01
C CYS A 2 3.48 -14.34 54.78
N GLU A 3 2.42 -15.11 54.58
CA GLU A 3 2.22 -15.84 53.33
C GLU A 3 1.90 -14.83 52.22
N LEU A 4 2.74 -14.80 51.17
CA LEU A 4 2.49 -14.02 49.97
C LEU A 4 1.43 -14.76 49.15
N ILE A 5 0.17 -14.37 49.32
CA ILE A 5 -0.93 -14.93 48.55
C ILE A 5 -0.85 -14.36 47.13
N SER A 6 -0.78 -15.24 46.12
CA SER A 6 -0.79 -14.84 44.70
C SER A 6 -2.17 -14.30 44.34
N VAL A 7 -2.23 -13.04 43.93
CA VAL A 7 -3.48 -12.39 43.54
C VAL A 7 -3.44 -12.14 42.04
N ASP A 8 -4.32 -12.81 41.32
CA ASP A 8 -4.49 -12.62 39.88
C ASP A 8 -5.17 -11.29 39.54
N CYS A 9 -5.02 -10.90 38.27
CA CYS A 9 -5.58 -9.67 37.75
C CYS A 9 -7.10 -9.72 37.72
N ILE A 10 -7.74 -8.55 37.95
CA ILE A 10 -9.15 -8.36 37.63
C ILE A 10 -9.21 -7.70 36.25
N LEU A 11 -9.90 -8.35 35.32
CA LEU A 11 -10.10 -7.84 33.96
C LEU A 11 -11.51 -7.24 33.84
N SER A 12 -11.66 -6.25 32.97
CA SER A 12 -12.97 -5.73 32.61
C SER A 12 -13.78 -6.76 31.81
N PRO A 13 -15.10 -6.58 31.72
CA PRO A 13 -15.88 -7.24 30.68
C PRO A 13 -15.29 -6.91 29.30
N TRP A 14 -15.43 -7.85 28.38
CA TRP A 14 -15.12 -7.61 26.98
C TRP A 14 -16.06 -6.54 26.41
N THR A 15 -15.54 -5.68 25.54
CA THR A 15 -16.39 -4.87 24.68
C THR A 15 -17.22 -5.77 23.76
N SER A 16 -18.31 -5.22 23.23
CA SER A 16 -18.94 -5.78 22.05
C SER A 16 -17.92 -5.91 20.92
N TRP A 17 -18.16 -6.89 20.05
CA TRP A 17 -17.41 -7.04 18.82
C TRP A 17 -17.56 -5.80 17.94
N SER A 18 -16.46 -5.39 17.29
CA SER A 18 -16.48 -4.36 16.26
C SER A 18 -17.32 -4.81 15.05
N GLN A 19 -17.62 -3.87 14.16
CA GLN A 19 -18.02 -4.24 12.81
C GLN A 19 -16.87 -4.96 12.09
N CYS A 20 -17.23 -5.74 11.07
CA CYS A 20 -16.24 -6.40 10.21
C CYS A 20 -15.38 -5.34 9.52
N SER A 21 -14.06 -5.58 9.42
CA SER A 21 -13.13 -4.65 8.78
C SER A 21 -13.41 -4.40 7.29
N VAL A 22 -14.24 -5.25 6.67
CA VAL A 22 -14.62 -5.19 5.26
C VAL A 22 -16.14 -5.35 5.13
N SER A 23 -16.70 -4.78 4.05
CA SER A 23 -18.13 -4.91 3.70
C SER A 23 -18.44 -6.16 2.84
N CYS A 24 -17.40 -6.80 2.28
CA CYS A 24 -17.47 -8.03 1.51
C CYS A 24 -16.13 -8.79 1.60
N GLY A 25 -16.14 -10.10 1.31
CA GLY A 25 -14.98 -10.97 1.41
C GLY A 25 -14.65 -11.37 2.85
N LEU A 26 -13.46 -11.95 3.02
CA LEU A 26 -12.92 -12.29 4.34
C LEU A 26 -12.36 -11.03 5.00
N GLY A 27 -12.83 -10.74 6.20
CA GLY A 27 -12.28 -9.69 7.06
C GLY A 27 -12.07 -10.19 8.49
N SER A 28 -11.77 -9.25 9.38
CA SER A 28 -11.64 -9.52 10.80
C SER A 28 -12.47 -8.54 11.62
N LEU A 29 -13.02 -9.01 12.72
CA LEU A 29 -13.62 -8.19 13.76
C LEU A 29 -12.87 -8.41 15.07
N PHE A 30 -12.84 -7.39 15.91
CA PHE A 30 -12.05 -7.37 17.12
C PHE A 30 -12.86 -6.90 18.31
N ARG A 31 -12.39 -7.28 19.50
CA ARG A 31 -12.88 -6.76 20.78
C ARG A 31 -11.70 -6.63 21.74
N GLN A 32 -11.89 -5.80 22.75
CA GLN A 32 -10.84 -5.52 23.73
C GLN A 32 -11.41 -5.50 25.15
N ARG A 33 -10.52 -5.64 26.13
CA ARG A 33 -10.81 -5.46 27.55
C ARG A 33 -9.58 -4.89 28.25
N ASN A 34 -9.80 -4.18 29.34
CA ASN A 34 -8.73 -3.56 30.12
C ASN A 34 -8.45 -4.34 31.40
N ILE A 35 -7.27 -4.15 31.96
CA ILE A 35 -6.94 -4.62 33.30
C ILE A 35 -7.49 -3.58 34.28
N LEU A 36 -8.46 -3.99 35.11
CA LEU A 36 -9.03 -3.13 36.17
C LEU A 36 -8.16 -3.16 37.43
N ARG A 37 -7.47 -4.27 37.67
CA ARG A 37 -6.51 -4.42 38.76
C ARG A 37 -5.38 -5.35 38.34
N ASP A 38 -4.15 -4.87 38.49
CA ASP A 38 -2.94 -5.65 38.21
C ASP A 38 -2.75 -6.81 39.19
N ALA A 39 -2.02 -7.82 38.76
CA ALA A 39 -1.63 -8.93 39.61
C ALA A 39 -0.65 -8.49 40.70
N ARG A 40 -0.70 -9.15 41.86
CA ARG A 40 0.23 -8.91 42.97
C ARG A 40 0.80 -10.24 43.48
N SER A 41 2.03 -10.18 44.00
CA SER A 41 2.67 -11.28 44.72
C SER A 41 2.72 -12.59 43.92
N GLY A 42 3.18 -12.52 42.67
CA GLY A 42 3.36 -13.69 41.80
C GLY A 42 2.13 -14.15 41.02
N GLY A 43 0.98 -13.45 41.12
CA GLY A 43 -0.18 -13.69 40.25
C GLY A 43 0.07 -13.29 38.79
N SER A 44 -0.82 -13.70 37.88
CA SER A 44 -0.69 -13.41 36.43
C SER A 44 -2.03 -13.01 35.81
N CYS A 45 -1.98 -12.19 34.75
CA CYS A 45 -3.14 -11.92 33.91
C CYS A 45 -3.21 -13.00 32.82
N GLY A 46 -3.67 -14.21 33.16
CA GLY A 46 -3.66 -15.39 32.27
C GLY A 46 -4.54 -15.33 31.01
N GLY A 47 -5.05 -14.16 30.61
CA GLY A 47 -5.93 -14.01 29.45
C GLY A 47 -5.58 -12.82 28.58
N ALA A 48 -5.69 -12.99 27.26
CA ALA A 48 -5.45 -11.92 26.29
C ALA A 48 -6.39 -10.72 26.51
N GLN A 49 -5.88 -9.52 26.28
CA GLN A 49 -6.60 -8.25 26.36
C GLN A 49 -7.25 -7.87 25.02
N PHE A 50 -6.80 -8.52 23.96
CA PHE A 50 -7.27 -8.35 22.59
C PHE A 50 -7.68 -9.70 22.01
N ASP A 51 -8.82 -9.75 21.33
CA ASP A 51 -9.34 -10.96 20.69
C ASP A 51 -9.83 -10.59 19.28
N SER A 52 -9.47 -11.42 18.29
CA SER A 52 -9.76 -11.19 16.88
C SER A 52 -10.36 -12.44 16.26
N ARG A 53 -11.40 -12.27 15.45
CA ARG A 53 -12.05 -13.36 14.72
C ARG A 53 -12.25 -13.00 13.27
N ALA A 54 -12.19 -14.01 12.41
CA ALA A 54 -12.57 -13.85 11.01
C ALA A 54 -14.07 -13.57 10.88
N CYS A 55 -14.43 -12.74 9.91
CA CYS A 55 -15.81 -12.49 9.51
C CYS A 55 -15.93 -12.61 7.98
N PHE A 56 -17.10 -13.05 7.53
CA PHE A 56 -17.46 -13.12 6.12
C PHE A 56 -18.92 -12.71 5.98
N LEU A 57 -19.17 -11.53 5.42
CA LEU A 57 -20.54 -11.00 5.27
C LEU A 57 -21.16 -11.47 3.95
N GLN A 58 -20.47 -11.23 2.84
CA GLN A 58 -20.89 -11.59 1.50
C GLN A 58 -19.66 -11.72 0.60
N ALA A 59 -19.75 -12.50 -0.47
CA ALA A 59 -18.72 -12.49 -1.51
C ALA A 59 -18.64 -11.08 -2.13
N CYS A 60 -17.43 -10.58 -2.38
CA CYS A 60 -17.29 -9.30 -3.09
C CYS A 60 -17.83 -9.43 -4.53
N PRO A 61 -18.54 -8.42 -5.06
CA PRO A 61 -19.21 -8.47 -6.37
C PRO A 61 -18.26 -8.46 -7.59
N VAL A 62 -17.04 -8.97 -7.44
CA VAL A 62 -16.07 -9.14 -8.52
C VAL A 62 -16.24 -10.46 -9.30
N LEU A 63 -17.37 -11.16 -9.13
CA LEU A 63 -17.46 -12.59 -9.48
C LEU A 63 -18.81 -13.08 -10.05
N ASN A 64 -19.46 -12.33 -10.95
CA ASN A 64 -20.60 -12.86 -11.72
C ASN A 64 -20.22 -13.97 -12.75
N VAL A 65 -18.97 -14.44 -12.77
CA VAL A 65 -18.47 -15.42 -13.77
C VAL A 65 -18.29 -16.83 -13.20
N ILE A 66 -18.06 -17.00 -11.90
CA ILE A 66 -17.64 -18.31 -11.32
C ILE A 66 -18.82 -19.16 -10.82
N VAL A 67 -19.99 -18.58 -10.59
CA VAL A 67 -21.15 -19.32 -10.04
C VAL A 67 -21.76 -20.30 -11.07
N LEU A 68 -21.54 -20.10 -12.38
CA LEU A 68 -22.09 -20.99 -13.42
C LEU A 68 -21.31 -22.30 -13.65
N LEU A 69 -20.10 -22.43 -13.09
CA LEU A 69 -19.21 -23.56 -13.36
C LEU A 69 -19.18 -24.62 -12.25
N LEU A 70 -19.79 -24.34 -11.09
CA LEU A 70 -19.84 -25.24 -9.93
C LEU A 70 -20.84 -26.42 -10.08
N GLN A 71 -21.55 -26.52 -11.21
CA GLN A 71 -22.54 -27.58 -11.45
C GLN A 71 -22.03 -28.69 -12.37
N LEU A 72 -20.76 -28.66 -12.79
CA LEU A 72 -20.18 -29.69 -13.65
C LEU A 72 -19.41 -30.74 -12.83
N PRO A 73 -19.74 -32.05 -12.94
CA PRO A 73 -19.02 -33.10 -12.24
C PRO A 73 -17.64 -33.30 -12.89
N GLY A 74 -16.58 -32.90 -12.19
CA GLY A 74 -15.21 -33.03 -12.69
C GLY A 74 -14.25 -31.89 -12.34
N PHE A 75 -14.72 -30.84 -11.67
CA PHE A 75 -13.85 -29.77 -11.18
C PHE A 75 -13.05 -30.25 -9.95
N LEU A 76 -11.98 -30.97 -10.22
CA LEU A 76 -10.93 -31.27 -9.26
C LEU A 76 -10.35 -29.95 -8.73
N PHE A 77 -10.29 -29.85 -7.41
CA PHE A 77 -9.63 -28.84 -6.61
C PHE A 77 -8.22 -28.46 -7.12
N LEU A 78 -8.13 -27.45 -7.98
CA LEU A 78 -7.01 -26.52 -8.13
C LEU A 78 -7.71 -25.23 -8.58
N ASP A 79 -8.00 -24.25 -7.71
CA ASP A 79 -7.07 -23.17 -7.38
C ASP A 79 -7.50 -22.46 -6.07
N ILE A 80 -7.04 -22.97 -4.93
CA ILE A 80 -6.96 -22.19 -3.66
C ILE A 80 -5.66 -21.36 -3.64
N PHE A 81 -4.96 -21.27 -4.77
CA PHE A 81 -3.90 -20.28 -4.97
C PHE A 81 -4.52 -19.09 -5.69
N GLY A 82 -4.54 -17.94 -5.02
CA GLY A 82 -5.21 -16.74 -5.51
C GLY A 82 -4.89 -16.46 -6.96
N ILE A 83 -5.91 -16.09 -7.73
CA ILE A 83 -5.77 -15.75 -9.15
C ILE A 83 -4.61 -14.76 -9.28
N ALA A 84 -3.61 -15.14 -10.08
CA ALA A 84 -2.48 -14.29 -10.42
C ALA A 84 -3.02 -13.06 -11.15
N MET A 85 -2.75 -11.89 -10.61
CA MET A 85 -3.14 -10.62 -11.24
C MET A 85 -1.88 -9.95 -11.73
N ASP A 86 -1.75 -9.82 -13.04
CA ASP A 86 -0.64 -9.12 -13.65
C ASP A 86 -0.71 -7.62 -13.33
N GLY A 87 0.45 -7.03 -13.10
CA GLY A 87 0.59 -5.61 -12.85
C GLY A 87 0.21 -4.80 -14.09
N GLN A 88 -0.49 -3.69 -13.88
CA GLN A 88 -0.70 -2.69 -14.92
C GLN A 88 -0.20 -1.33 -14.47
N TRP A 89 0.30 -0.59 -15.47
CA TRP A 89 0.80 0.75 -15.30
C TRP A 89 -0.31 1.70 -14.83
N SER A 90 0.03 2.57 -13.88
CA SER A 90 -0.73 3.79 -13.64
C SER A 90 -0.67 4.67 -14.88
N GLU A 91 -1.57 5.65 -14.92
CA GLU A 91 -1.40 6.79 -15.82
C GLU A 91 -0.04 7.45 -15.61
N TRP A 92 0.51 7.98 -16.70
CA TRP A 92 1.73 8.77 -16.65
C TRP A 92 1.48 10.06 -15.87
N THR A 93 2.48 10.51 -15.11
CA THR A 93 2.50 11.87 -14.60
C THR A 93 2.55 12.87 -15.76
N GLN A 94 2.17 14.11 -15.47
CA GLN A 94 2.52 15.21 -16.36
C GLN A 94 4.05 15.28 -16.53
N TRP A 95 4.49 15.77 -17.69
CA TRP A 95 5.89 16.06 -17.92
C TRP A 95 6.38 17.12 -16.93
N SER A 96 7.60 16.94 -16.43
CA SER A 96 8.28 17.99 -15.67
C SER A 96 8.51 19.23 -16.54
N GLY A 97 8.89 20.33 -15.88
CA GLY A 97 9.55 21.42 -16.59
C GLY A 97 10.81 20.93 -17.31
N CYS A 98 11.21 21.65 -18.35
CA CYS A 98 12.47 21.39 -19.03
C CYS A 98 13.63 21.79 -18.11
N ASP A 99 14.64 20.93 -17.99
CA ASP A 99 15.78 21.14 -17.10
C ASP A 99 16.59 22.39 -17.46
N VAL A 100 16.59 22.77 -18.74
CA VAL A 100 17.26 23.98 -19.24
C VAL A 100 16.32 24.82 -20.10
N PRO A 101 16.47 26.16 -20.13
CA PRO A 101 15.55 27.03 -20.87
C PRO A 101 15.89 27.19 -22.36
N CYS A 102 17.10 26.82 -22.78
CA CYS A 102 17.57 26.85 -24.18
C CYS A 102 18.79 25.94 -24.34
N GLY A 103 19.17 25.64 -25.58
CA GLY A 103 20.35 24.83 -25.89
C GLY A 103 20.11 23.32 -25.86
N GLY A 104 18.86 22.88 -25.68
CA GLY A 104 18.47 21.47 -25.61
C GLY A 104 18.53 20.92 -24.19
N GLY A 105 17.36 20.85 -23.54
CA GLY A 105 17.17 20.24 -22.23
C GLY A 105 16.39 18.93 -22.30
N LEU A 106 16.14 18.39 -21.11
CA LEU A 106 15.35 17.18 -20.94
C LEU A 106 14.14 17.50 -20.04
N MET A 107 13.02 16.84 -20.33
CA MET A 107 11.87 16.77 -19.45
C MET A 107 11.59 15.31 -19.14
N VAL A 108 11.08 15.04 -17.94
CA VAL A 108 10.89 13.70 -17.41
C VAL A 108 9.45 13.50 -16.97
N ARG A 109 8.89 12.32 -17.23
CA ARG A 109 7.65 11.85 -16.61
C ARG A 109 7.82 10.46 -16.04
N ASN A 110 7.01 10.11 -15.05
CA ASN A 110 7.07 8.81 -14.38
C ASN A 110 5.69 8.14 -14.36
N ARG A 111 5.66 6.84 -14.12
CA ARG A 111 4.46 6.04 -13.84
C ARG A 111 4.82 4.90 -12.87
N THR A 112 3.84 4.34 -12.21
CA THR A 112 4.03 3.26 -11.22
C THR A 112 3.22 2.02 -11.58
N CYS A 113 3.72 0.84 -11.27
CA CYS A 113 3.00 -0.43 -11.50
C CYS A 113 1.98 -0.64 -10.38
N SER A 114 0.88 0.12 -10.41
CA SER A 114 -0.05 0.21 -9.28
C SER A 114 -1.52 0.23 -9.66
N ASN A 115 -1.88 0.05 -10.93
CA ASN A 115 -3.27 0.18 -11.37
C ASN A 115 -3.74 -0.97 -12.29
N PRO A 116 -3.80 -2.23 -11.82
CA PRO A 116 -3.52 -2.72 -10.45
C PRO A 116 -2.06 -3.15 -10.24
N PRO A 117 -1.59 -3.29 -8.97
CA PRO A 117 -0.29 -3.91 -8.69
C PRO A 117 -0.33 -5.43 -8.86
N PRO A 118 0.80 -6.08 -9.18
CA PRO A 118 0.85 -7.53 -9.34
C PRO A 118 0.54 -8.26 -8.03
N LYS A 119 -0.25 -9.34 -8.09
CA LYS A 119 -0.64 -10.15 -6.92
C LYS A 119 -0.57 -11.64 -7.22
N ASN A 120 -0.36 -12.44 -6.18
CA ASN A 120 -0.38 -13.91 -6.22
C ASN A 120 0.53 -14.52 -7.31
N GLY A 121 1.73 -13.95 -7.50
CA GLY A 121 2.66 -14.40 -8.54
C GLY A 121 2.34 -13.91 -9.95
N GLY A 122 1.45 -12.94 -10.11
CA GLY A 122 1.24 -12.22 -11.37
C GLY A 122 2.50 -11.47 -11.84
N ARG A 123 2.57 -11.23 -13.15
CA ARG A 123 3.74 -10.62 -13.80
C ARG A 123 3.86 -9.15 -13.44
N ASP A 124 5.09 -8.69 -13.28
CA ASP A 124 5.35 -7.25 -13.10
C ASP A 124 5.11 -6.49 -14.41
N CYS A 125 4.94 -5.16 -14.31
CA CYS A 125 4.67 -4.32 -15.46
C CYS A 125 5.87 -4.29 -16.43
N GLU A 126 5.65 -4.68 -17.68
CA GLU A 126 6.69 -4.64 -18.71
C GLU A 126 6.89 -3.21 -19.24
N GLY A 127 8.15 -2.80 -19.37
CA GLY A 127 8.58 -1.50 -19.91
C GLY A 127 9.13 -0.52 -18.87
N MET A 128 9.37 0.72 -19.31
CA MET A 128 10.01 1.74 -18.47
C MET A 128 9.04 2.45 -17.53
N SER A 129 9.45 2.66 -16.28
CA SER A 129 8.71 3.45 -15.26
C SER A 129 8.98 4.96 -15.36
N ARG A 130 10.09 5.34 -15.99
CA ARG A 130 10.50 6.73 -16.21
C ARG A 130 10.76 6.96 -17.68
N GLN A 131 10.27 8.06 -18.23
CA GLN A 131 10.54 8.49 -19.59
C GLN A 131 11.11 9.89 -19.64
N THR A 132 12.07 10.08 -20.56
CA THR A 132 12.77 11.34 -20.79
C THR A 132 12.55 11.78 -22.24
N HIS A 133 12.37 13.07 -22.46
CA HIS A 133 12.21 13.65 -23.79
C HIS A 133 12.97 14.97 -23.91
N THR A 134 13.49 15.29 -25.08
CA THR A 134 14.19 16.55 -25.35
C THR A 134 13.23 17.73 -25.42
N CYS A 135 13.63 18.88 -24.89
CA CYS A 135 12.87 20.12 -24.89
C CYS A 135 13.81 21.32 -25.07
N ASN A 136 13.25 22.50 -25.32
CA ASN A 136 14.00 23.76 -25.44
C ASN A 136 15.23 23.70 -26.38
N THR A 137 15.05 23.17 -27.59
CA THR A 137 16.13 22.98 -28.59
C THR A 137 16.55 24.27 -29.31
N GLN A 138 15.91 25.40 -29.01
CA GLN A 138 16.34 26.70 -29.50
C GLN A 138 17.76 27.03 -29.01
N THR A 139 18.54 27.71 -29.85
CA THR A 139 19.86 28.20 -29.46
C THR A 139 19.75 29.24 -28.36
N CYS A 140 20.65 29.19 -27.38
CA CYS A 140 20.76 30.22 -26.35
C CYS A 140 21.28 31.54 -26.93
N GLY A 141 20.93 32.67 -26.28
CA GLY A 141 21.46 33.98 -26.63
C GLY A 141 22.97 34.11 -26.31
N PRO A 142 23.66 35.10 -26.89
CA PRO A 142 25.12 35.24 -26.81
C PRO A 142 25.69 35.46 -25.39
N ASN A 143 24.83 35.66 -24.38
CA ASN A 143 25.23 35.82 -22.98
C ASN A 143 24.29 35.05 -22.04
N THR A 144 23.72 33.93 -22.48
CA THR A 144 22.79 33.13 -21.66
C THR A 144 23.44 31.80 -21.31
N ASP A 145 23.51 31.47 -20.02
CA ASP A 145 24.00 30.18 -19.57
C ASP A 145 23.03 29.06 -19.97
N THR A 146 23.59 28.00 -20.55
CA THR A 146 22.86 26.79 -20.98
C THR A 146 22.32 25.96 -19.83
N GLN A 147 22.79 26.15 -18.59
CA GLN A 147 22.35 25.36 -17.43
C GLN A 147 21.25 26.08 -16.62
N SER A 148 21.42 27.38 -16.37
CA SER A 148 20.49 28.17 -15.55
C SER A 148 19.56 29.09 -16.36
N GLY A 149 19.89 29.40 -17.62
CA GLY A 149 19.23 30.45 -18.39
C GLY A 149 19.50 31.86 -17.88
N GLU A 150 20.38 32.03 -16.90
CA GLU A 150 20.74 33.33 -16.39
C GLU A 150 21.65 34.05 -17.39
N ARG A 151 21.56 35.39 -17.40
CA ARG A 151 22.43 36.19 -18.24
C ARG A 151 23.81 36.20 -17.62
N CYS A 152 24.79 35.59 -18.29
CA CYS A 152 26.20 35.65 -17.92
C CYS A 152 26.60 37.13 -17.85
N THR A 153 26.67 37.66 -16.63
CA THR A 153 27.21 38.99 -16.37
C THR A 153 28.70 38.75 -16.17
N CYS A 154 29.55 39.35 -17.01
CA CYS A 154 30.99 39.24 -16.81
C CYS A 154 31.30 39.59 -15.35
N CYS A 155 31.98 38.70 -14.63
CA CYS A 155 32.60 39.05 -13.37
C CYS A 155 33.58 40.17 -13.70
N THR A 156 33.24 41.42 -13.39
CA THR A 156 34.25 42.48 -13.33
C THR A 156 35.20 42.07 -12.23
N VAL A 157 36.38 41.59 -12.61
CA VAL A 157 37.49 41.42 -11.68
C VAL A 157 37.80 42.83 -11.18
N VAL A 158 37.44 43.09 -9.92
CA VAL A 158 37.79 44.33 -9.21
C VAL A 158 39.20 44.18 -8.65
#